data_AF-A0A4S0WCK7-F1
#
_entry.id   AF-A0A4S0WCK7-F1
#
_cell.length_a   1.000
_cell.length_b   1.000
_cell.length_c   1.000
_cell.angle_alpha   90.00
_cell.angle_beta   90.00
_cell.angle_gamma   90.00
#
_symmetry.space_group_name_H-M   'P 1'
#
loop_
_entity.id
_entity.type
_entity.pdbx_description
1 polymer ?
#
loop_
_entity_poly.entity_id
_entity_poly.type
_entity_poly.pdbx_seq_one_letter_code
_entity_poly.pdbx_strand_id
1 'polypeptide(L)' 'MSARTLYRVSIRQVDESGNITWYGVLTTEDHEKANETLDMLKGDPDVRVKLEVLRPGYEEVIPPKR' A
#
# COMPACT_ATOMS: atom_id res chain seq x y z
N MET A 1 -18.66 -10.57 14.55
CA MET A 1 -18.49 -9.33 13.75
C MET A 1 -17.78 -9.73 12.47
N SER A 2 -18.36 -9.47 11.29
CA SER A 2 -17.67 -9.76 10.03
C SER A 2 -16.51 -8.78 9.91
N ALA A 3 -15.30 -9.30 9.96
CA ALA A 3 -14.12 -8.48 10.00
C ALA A 3 -13.90 -7.88 8.60
N ARG A 4 -13.95 -6.56 8.49
CA ARG A 4 -13.90 -5.86 7.19
C ARG A 4 -12.49 -5.88 6.63
N THR A 5 -12.35 -6.33 5.39
CA THR A 5 -11.07 -6.24 4.65
C THR A 5 -10.74 -4.78 4.40
N LEU A 6 -9.51 -4.39 4.75
CA LEU A 6 -8.97 -3.08 4.43
C LEU A 6 -7.93 -3.22 3.32
N TYR A 7 -7.78 -2.18 2.52
CA TYR A 7 -6.79 -2.07 1.46
C TYR A 7 -5.91 -0.87 1.76
N ARG A 8 -4.59 -1.09 1.75
CA ARG A 8 -3.60 -0.05 1.95
C ARG A 8 -2.83 0.19 0.66
N VAL A 9 -2.85 1.43 0.17
CA VAL A 9 -2.01 1.89 -0.93
C VAL A 9 -0.89 2.73 -0.35
N SER A 10 0.35 2.25 -0.47
CA SER A 10 1.55 3.01 -0.12
C SER A 10 2.13 3.64 -1.38
N ILE A 11 2.42 4.93 -1.32
CA ILE A 11 2.95 5.70 -2.44
C ILE A 11 4.26 6.36 -1.98
N ARG A 12 5.32 6.18 -2.75
CA ARG A 12 6.63 6.81 -2.55
C ARG A 12 7.03 7.48 -3.84
N GLN A 13 7.24 8.78 -3.81
CA GLN A 13 7.89 9.49 -4.91
C GLN A 13 9.39 9.53 -4.65
N VAL A 14 10.18 9.28 -5.68
CA VAL A 14 11.64 9.31 -5.64
C VAL A 14 12.18 10.37 -6.60
N ASP A 15 13.35 10.93 -6.28
CA ASP A 15 14.11 11.75 -7.23
C ASP A 15 14.95 10.86 -8.18
N GLU A 16 15.66 11.49 -9.13
CA GLU A 16 16.54 10.80 -10.08
C GLU A 16 17.69 10.04 -9.39
N SER A 17 18.05 10.41 -8.16
CA SER A 17 19.06 9.72 -7.33
C SER A 17 18.48 8.56 -6.51
N GLY A 18 17.17 8.33 -6.60
CA GLY A 18 16.44 7.30 -5.85
C GLY A 18 16.08 7.69 -4.41
N ASN A 19 16.28 8.95 -4.00
CA ASN A 19 15.90 9.42 -2.68
C ASN A 19 14.39 9.67 -2.62
N ILE A 20 13.76 9.31 -1.50
CA ILE A 20 12.33 9.55 -1.29
C ILE A 20 12.11 11.05 -1.06
N THR A 21 11.35 11.68 -1.95
CA THR A 21 10.96 13.10 -1.85
C THR A 21 9.60 13.27 -1.19
N TRP A 22 8.71 12.30 -1.37
CA TRP A 22 7.38 12.31 -0.77
C TRP A 22 6.90 10.89 -0.46
N TYR A 23 6.11 10.78 0.63
CA TYR A 23 5.49 9.54 1.06
C TYR A 23 4.04 9.78 1.47
N GLY A 24 3.14 8.93 0.96
CA GLY A 24 1.72 8.94 1.29
C GLY A 24 1.16 7.55 1.48
N VAL A 25 0.14 7.43 2.33
CA VAL A 25 -0.59 6.19 2.56
C VAL A 25 -2.08 6.47 2.51
N LEU A 26 -2.79 5.70 1.69
CA LEU A 26 -4.24 5.64 1.66
C LEU A 26 -4.69 4.29 2.24
N THR A 27 -5.64 4.32 3.18
CA THR A 27 -6.30 3.09 3.66
C THR A 27 -7.80 3.20 3.41
N THR A 28 -8.41 2.17 2.83
CA THR A 28 -9.81 2.17 2.43
C THR A 28 -10.43 0.78 2.55
N GLU A 29 -11.72 0.69 2.83
CA GLU A 29 -12.50 -0.58 2.73
C GLU A 29 -12.90 -0.87 1.27
N ASP A 30 -12.83 0.14 0.41
CA ASP A 30 -13.19 0.07 -1.01
C ASP A 30 -12.02 -0.43 -1.86
N HIS A 31 -12.16 -1.65 -2.37
CA HIS A 31 -11.17 -2.29 -3.22
C HIS A 31 -11.00 -1.61 -4.58
N GLU A 32 -12.10 -1.12 -5.17
CA GLU A 32 -12.07 -0.48 -6.49
C GLU A 32 -11.29 0.82 -6.41
N LYS A 33 -11.58 1.65 -5.40
CA LYS A 33 -10.85 2.89 -5.15
C LYS A 33 -9.35 2.67 -4.91
N ALA A 34 -9.00 1.57 -4.21
CA ALA A 34 -7.59 1.22 -3.97
C ALA A 34 -6.88 0.82 -5.28
N ASN A 35 -7.56 0.07 -6.16
CA ASN A 35 -7.04 -0.30 -7.48
C ASN A 35 -6.95 0.90 -8.43
N GLU A 36 -7.94 1.78 -8.45
CA GLU A 36 -7.89 3.02 -9.25
C GLU A 36 -6.67 3.85 -8.87
N THR A 37 -6.41 4.02 -7.57
CA THR A 37 -5.24 4.77 -7.09
C THR A 37 -3.93 4.08 -7.52
N LEU A 38 -3.87 2.76 -7.46
CA LEU A 38 -2.72 1.99 -7.96
C LEU A 38 -2.52 2.19 -9.46
N ASP A 39 -3.59 2.09 -10.25
CA ASP A 39 -3.56 2.17 -11.71
C ASP A 39 -3.20 3.57 -12.21
N MET A 40 -3.66 4.61 -11.52
CA MET A 40 -3.28 5.99 -11.82
C MET A 40 -1.79 6.25 -11.59
N LEU A 41 -1.19 5.63 -10.57
CA LEU A 41 0.18 5.95 -10.12
C LEU A 41 1.24 4.99 -10.63
N LYS A 42 0.89 3.77 -11.05
CA LYS A 42 1.88 2.77 -11.53
C LYS A 42 2.57 3.16 -12.83
N GLY A 43 2.02 4.11 -13.59
CA GLY A 43 2.57 4.59 -14.86
C GLY A 43 3.60 5.71 -14.72
N ASP A 44 3.74 6.30 -13.53
CA ASP A 44 4.68 7.38 -13.27
C ASP A 44 6.07 6.79 -12.93
N PRO A 45 7.13 7.12 -13.70
CA PRO A 45 8.46 6.56 -13.50
C PRO A 45 9.09 6.95 -12.16
N ASP A 46 8.68 8.08 -11.59
CA ASP A 46 9.22 8.64 -10.34
C ASP A 46 8.42 8.14 -9.13
N VAL A 47 7.34 7.41 -9.34
CA VAL A 47 6.48 6.88 -8.28
C VAL A 47 6.70 5.38 -8.12
N ARG A 48 6.72 4.97 -6.85
CA ARG A 48 6.70 3.59 -6.39
C ARG A 48 5.43 3.41 -5.58
N VAL A 49 4.50 2.63 -6.12
CA VAL A 49 3.20 2.37 -5.50
C VAL A 49 3.06 0.89 -5.17
N LYS A 50 2.46 0.58 -4.01
CA LYS A 50 2.21 -0.78 -3.52
C LYS A 50 0.81 -0.87 -2.95
N LEU A 51 0.03 -1.86 -3.40
CA LEU A 51 -1.26 -2.22 -2.82
C LEU A 51 -1.09 -3.44 -1.89
N GLU A 52 -1.66 -3.36 -0.69
CA GLU A 52 -1.63 -4.41 0.32
C GLU A 52 -3.05 -4.68 0.84
N VAL A 53 -3.42 -5.95 0.95
CA VAL A 53 -4.69 -6.38 1.52
C VAL A 53 -4.49 -6.64 3.02
N LEU A 54 -5.10 -5.80 3.84
CA LEU A 54 -5.11 -5.93 5.29
C LEU A 54 -6.31 -6.78 5.69
N ARG A 55 -6.07 -8.09 5.84
CA ARG A 55 -7.10 -9.00 6.34
C ARG A 55 -7.13 -8.97 7.86
N PRO A 56 -8.26 -8.61 8.48
CA PRO A 56 -8.38 -8.71 9.93
C PRO A 56 -8.25 -10.18 10.37
N GLY A 57 -7.37 -10.44 11.34
CA GLY A 57 -7.08 -11.77 11.87
C GLY A 57 -5.82 -12.45 11.31
N TYR A 58 -5.13 -11.85 10.35
CA TYR A 58 -3.72 -12.17 10.11
C TYR A 58 -2.88 -11.31 11.06
N GLU A 59 -2.69 -11.78 12.30
CA GLU A 59 -1.47 -11.42 13.01
C GLU A 59 -0.32 -11.86 12.11
N GLU A 60 0.53 -10.92 11.74
CA GLU A 60 1.82 -11.23 11.15
C GLU A 60 2.46 -12.23 12.10
N VAL A 61 2.47 -13.52 11.74
CA VAL A 61 3.15 -14.55 12.52
C VAL A 61 4.62 -14.21 12.37
N ILE A 62 5.12 -13.29 13.19
CA ILE A 62 6.54 -13.04 13.34
C ILE A 62 7.07 -14.37 13.87
N PRO A 63 7.81 -15.16 13.08
CA PRO A 63 8.39 -16.38 13.62
C PRO A 63 9.25 -15.94 14.81
N PRO A 64 9.11 -16.56 15.99
CA PRO A 64 9.93 -16.22 17.13
C PRO A 64 11.39 -16.33 16.68
N LYS A 65 12.17 -15.26 16.88
CA LYS A 65 13.61 -15.28 16.65
C LYS A 65 14.17 -16.48 17.45
N ARG A 66 14.69 -17.48 16.74
CA ARG A 66 15.49 -18.56 17.32
C ARG A 66 16.86 -18.02 17.71
#